data_AF-A0A2D6GGG7-F1
#
_entry.id   AF-A0A2D6GGG7-F1
#
_cell.length_a   1.000
_cell.length_b   1.000
_cell.length_c   1.000
_cell.angle_alpha   90.00
_cell.angle_beta   90.00
_cell.angle_gamma   90.00
#
_symmetry.space_group_name_H-M   'P 1'
#
loop_
_entity.id
_entity.type
_entity.pdbx_description
1 polymer ?
#
loop_
_entity_poly.entity_id
_entity_poly.type
_entity_poly.pdbx_seq_one_letter_code
_entity_poly.pdbx_strand_id
1 'polypeptide(L)'
;MQKRTRRKTKLARRAVHESAADRPDRVLRRAREFPFAGCWVQPGWQDYGIASMVVARAQPSNEIVFARFLVDTFCLGMKDTFFGANVPEDQFHQGALPRLYAGVEPVPISVELAHEIVYGAIEYAEANGFRPHGHFRRTQWILDPPDVHPSTGAIRFGYRGRPTYLAGQEDNQSAILNKLVATLGRGGFTYIPAGDPPEGFEDLVDLPEDAPEQSLIWTPQQEDQTRSVASETGIWLPGQDDPESEWPEDEPAEEPSESQLWVPGRQ
;
A
#
# COMPACT_ATOMS: atom_id res chain seq x y z
N MET A 1 -0.90 44.94 -23.87
CA MET A 1 -1.57 43.91 -24.71
C MET A 1 -0.91 42.53 -24.69
N GLN A 2 0.38 42.37 -24.32
CA GLN A 2 1.13 41.11 -24.41
C GLN A 2 0.90 40.06 -23.29
N LYS A 3 0.34 40.44 -22.12
CA LYS A 3 0.10 39.49 -21.00
C LYS A 3 -1.11 38.57 -21.22
N ARG A 4 -2.09 38.99 -22.02
CA ARG A 4 -3.33 38.23 -22.30
C ARG A 4 -3.12 37.09 -23.30
N THR A 5 -2.20 37.24 -24.25
CA THR A 5 -1.87 36.23 -25.26
C THR A 5 -1.11 35.05 -24.67
N ARG A 6 -0.12 35.28 -23.78
CA ARG A 6 0.63 34.20 -23.11
C ARG A 6 -0.24 33.28 -22.25
N ARG A 7 -1.27 33.81 -21.56
CA ARG A 7 -2.23 32.99 -20.79
C ARG A 7 -3.08 32.10 -21.69
N LYS A 8 -3.55 32.61 -22.83
CA LYS A 8 -4.30 31.80 -23.81
C LYS A 8 -3.45 30.70 -24.43
N THR A 9 -2.18 30.96 -24.72
CA THR A 9 -1.26 29.94 -25.27
C THR A 9 -0.88 28.86 -24.25
N LYS A 10 -0.72 29.21 -22.96
CA LYS A 10 -0.46 28.24 -21.88
C LYS A 10 -1.68 27.36 -21.59
N LEU A 11 -2.87 27.94 -21.56
CA LEU A 11 -4.13 27.20 -21.43
C LEU A 11 -4.41 26.31 -22.64
N ALA A 12 -4.10 26.78 -23.86
CA ALA A 12 -4.23 25.97 -25.07
C ALA A 12 -3.21 24.81 -25.11
N ARG A 13 -1.95 25.01 -24.68
CA ARG A 13 -0.98 23.92 -24.54
C ARG A 13 -1.38 22.90 -23.48
N ARG A 14 -1.94 23.35 -22.34
CA ARG A 14 -2.47 22.46 -21.31
C ARG A 14 -3.69 21.67 -21.80
N ALA A 15 -4.63 22.33 -22.48
CA ALA A 15 -5.78 21.68 -23.08
C ALA A 15 -5.39 20.73 -24.24
N VAL A 16 -4.35 21.06 -25.01
CA VAL A 16 -3.81 20.16 -26.05
C VAL A 16 -3.11 18.96 -25.42
N HIS A 17 -2.35 19.14 -24.33
CA HIS A 17 -1.74 18.03 -23.58
C HIS A 17 -2.79 17.16 -22.88
N GLU A 18 -3.84 17.76 -22.28
CA GLU A 18 -5.01 17.05 -21.75
C GLU A 18 -5.88 16.40 -22.84
N SER A 19 -5.84 16.90 -24.09
CA SER A 19 -6.56 16.30 -25.22
C SER A 19 -5.75 15.27 -26.01
N ALA A 20 -4.42 15.25 -25.83
CA ALA A 20 -3.49 14.34 -26.51
C ALA A 20 -3.06 13.16 -25.64
N ALA A 21 -3.00 13.34 -24.31
CA ALA A 21 -2.82 12.24 -23.38
C ALA A 21 -4.12 11.41 -23.33
N ASP A 22 -4.01 10.11 -23.56
CA ASP A 22 -5.17 9.22 -23.49
C ASP A 22 -5.75 9.23 -22.06
N ARG A 23 -7.06 9.09 -21.90
CA ARG A 23 -7.68 9.15 -20.56
C ARG A 23 -7.08 8.04 -19.67
N PRO A 24 -6.84 8.28 -18.36
CA PRO A 24 -6.22 7.29 -17.47
C PRO A 24 -6.82 5.88 -17.57
N ASP A 25 -8.15 5.79 -17.68
CA ASP A 25 -8.87 4.53 -17.88
C ASP A 25 -8.54 3.78 -19.17
N ARG A 26 -8.32 4.51 -20.26
CA ARG A 26 -7.98 3.93 -21.56
C ARG A 26 -6.54 3.44 -21.56
N VAL A 27 -5.63 4.21 -20.95
CA VAL A 27 -4.24 3.81 -20.71
C VAL A 27 -4.20 2.53 -19.88
N LEU A 28 -4.94 2.49 -18.77
CA LEU A 28 -4.98 1.31 -17.89
C LEU A 28 -5.46 0.06 -18.63
N ARG A 29 -6.53 0.13 -19.43
CA ARG A 29 -7.03 -1.02 -20.21
C ARG A 29 -6.03 -1.54 -21.23
N ARG A 30 -5.11 -0.69 -21.69
CA ARG A 30 -4.05 -1.03 -22.64
C ARG A 30 -2.73 -1.34 -21.96
N ALA A 31 -2.65 -1.31 -20.62
CA ALA A 31 -1.40 -1.38 -19.91
C ALA A 31 -0.56 -2.62 -20.28
N ARG A 32 -1.18 -3.77 -20.55
CA ARG A 32 -0.49 -5.00 -21.00
C ARG A 32 0.24 -4.87 -22.35
N GLU A 33 -0.10 -3.87 -23.17
CA GLU A 33 0.62 -3.56 -24.42
C GLU A 33 1.98 -2.90 -24.16
N PHE A 34 2.20 -2.40 -22.94
CA PHE A 34 3.40 -1.66 -22.56
C PHE A 34 4.41 -2.56 -21.83
N PRO A 35 5.73 -2.38 -22.05
CA PRO A 35 6.73 -3.11 -21.31
C PRO A 35 6.72 -2.71 -19.83
N PHE A 36 7.09 -3.65 -18.95
CA PHE A 36 7.30 -3.33 -17.54
C PHE A 36 8.44 -2.31 -17.38
N ALA A 37 8.18 -1.28 -16.57
CA ALA A 37 9.18 -0.32 -16.13
C ALA A 37 9.85 -0.77 -14.82
N GLY A 38 9.12 -1.55 -14.01
CA GLY A 38 9.65 -2.17 -12.80
C GLY A 38 8.57 -2.63 -11.84
N CYS A 39 8.98 -3.41 -10.85
CA CYS A 39 8.15 -3.85 -9.73
C CYS A 39 8.92 -3.58 -8.43
N TRP A 40 8.23 -3.07 -7.42
CA TRP A 40 8.82 -2.72 -6.13
C TRP A 40 7.92 -3.20 -5.00
N VAL A 41 8.52 -3.47 -3.86
CA VAL A 41 7.84 -3.80 -2.60
C VAL A 41 8.61 -3.18 -1.43
N GLN A 42 7.96 -2.95 -0.30
CA GLN A 42 8.65 -2.44 0.88
C GLN A 42 9.56 -3.50 1.51
N PRO A 43 10.68 -3.13 2.16
CA PRO A 43 11.53 -4.07 2.90
C PRO A 43 10.77 -4.82 4.01
N GLY A 44 11.18 -6.06 4.30
CA GLY A 44 10.63 -6.86 5.41
C GLY A 44 9.19 -7.35 5.22
N TRP A 45 8.59 -7.19 4.04
CA TRP A 45 7.19 -7.56 3.79
C TRP A 45 6.86 -9.02 4.12
N GLN A 46 7.83 -9.94 4.01
CA GLN A 46 7.67 -11.35 4.36
C GLN A 46 7.48 -11.57 5.86
N ASP A 47 8.13 -10.76 6.69
CA ASP A 47 8.10 -10.88 8.15
C ASP A 47 6.77 -10.35 8.71
N TYR A 48 6.21 -9.32 8.07
CA TYR A 48 4.98 -8.66 8.49
C TYR A 48 3.70 -9.29 7.89
N GLY A 49 3.83 -10.11 6.85
CA GLY A 49 2.67 -10.69 6.15
C GLY A 49 1.84 -9.70 5.34
N ILE A 50 2.33 -8.46 5.18
CA ILE A 50 1.71 -7.40 4.38
C ILE A 50 2.73 -6.97 3.33
N ALA A 51 2.36 -7.07 2.06
CA ALA A 51 3.11 -6.59 0.91
C ALA A 51 2.47 -5.31 0.35
N SER A 52 3.20 -4.21 0.49
CA SER A 52 2.95 -2.93 -0.15
C SER A 52 3.69 -2.90 -1.48
N MET A 53 3.07 -3.32 -2.57
CA MET A 53 3.72 -3.37 -3.89
C MET A 53 3.31 -2.26 -4.84
N VAL A 54 4.24 -1.87 -5.71
CA VAL A 54 3.99 -1.03 -6.89
C VAL A 54 4.49 -1.76 -8.13
N VAL A 55 3.64 -1.85 -9.16
CA VAL A 55 4.00 -2.39 -10.48
C VAL A 55 3.79 -1.29 -11.51
N ALA A 56 4.78 -1.05 -12.36
CA ALA A 56 4.76 0.01 -13.36
C ALA A 56 5.08 -0.51 -14.77
N ARG A 57 4.51 0.17 -15.77
CA ARG A 57 4.77 -0.05 -17.20
C ARG A 57 5.06 1.27 -17.91
N ALA A 58 5.94 1.21 -18.89
CA ALA A 58 6.40 2.38 -19.65
C ALA A 58 5.56 2.58 -20.91
N GLN A 59 4.85 3.70 -20.97
CA GLN A 59 4.10 4.11 -22.15
C GLN A 59 5.04 4.61 -23.26
N PRO A 60 4.65 4.51 -24.55
CA PRO A 60 5.46 5.02 -25.67
C PRO A 60 5.78 6.52 -25.59
N SER A 61 5.03 7.29 -24.79
CA SER A 61 5.18 8.73 -24.56
C SER A 61 6.25 9.11 -23.53
N ASN A 62 7.05 8.16 -23.03
CA ASN A 62 7.96 8.37 -21.89
C ASN A 62 7.23 8.73 -20.58
N GLU A 63 6.00 8.23 -20.46
CA GLU A 63 5.17 8.32 -19.26
C GLU A 63 4.99 6.92 -18.66
N ILE A 64 4.62 6.87 -17.39
CA ILE A 64 4.40 5.65 -16.63
C ILE A 64 2.90 5.49 -16.40
N VAL A 65 2.46 4.24 -16.49
CA VAL A 65 1.22 3.76 -15.87
C VAL A 65 1.61 2.76 -14.78
N PHE A 66 1.06 2.90 -13.58
CA PHE A 66 1.39 2.03 -12.46
C PHE A 66 0.15 1.67 -11.64
N ALA A 67 0.22 0.57 -10.88
CA ALA A 67 -0.73 0.26 -9.82
C ALA A 67 -0.01 -0.04 -8.51
N ARG A 68 -0.66 0.34 -7.42
CA ARG A 68 -0.30 -0.01 -6.04
C ARG A 68 -1.22 -1.16 -5.59
N PHE A 69 -0.66 -2.20 -4.98
CA PHE A 69 -1.36 -3.41 -4.51
C PHE A 69 -1.03 -3.71 -3.05
N LEU A 70 -1.96 -3.45 -2.12
CA LEU A 70 -1.80 -3.82 -0.71
C LEU A 70 -2.30 -5.24 -0.53
N VAL A 71 -1.35 -6.16 -0.26
CA VAL A 71 -1.59 -7.60 -0.25
C VAL A 71 -1.28 -8.15 1.12
N ASP A 72 -2.24 -8.82 1.75
CA ASP A 72 -2.05 -9.64 2.93
C ASP A 72 -1.75 -11.08 2.49
N THR A 73 -0.55 -11.55 2.80
CA THR A 73 -0.07 -12.89 2.46
C THR A 73 -0.35 -13.92 3.56
N PHE A 74 -0.82 -13.50 4.73
CA PHE A 74 -1.11 -14.39 5.84
C PHE A 74 -2.56 -14.85 5.89
N CYS A 75 -3.52 -14.08 5.34
CA CYS A 75 -4.93 -14.42 5.44
C CYS A 75 -5.81 -13.77 4.38
N LEU A 76 -5.84 -12.43 4.32
CA LEU A 76 -6.93 -11.68 3.67
C LEU A 76 -6.74 -11.42 2.17
N GLY A 77 -5.54 -11.62 1.63
CA GLY A 77 -5.26 -11.42 0.21
C GLY A 77 -5.21 -9.94 -0.20
N MET A 78 -5.69 -9.63 -1.40
CA MET A 78 -5.69 -8.26 -1.95
C MET A 78 -6.64 -7.33 -1.16
N LYS A 79 -6.09 -6.56 -0.22
CA LYS A 79 -6.84 -5.64 0.68
C LYS A 79 -7.23 -4.33 0.00
N ASP A 80 -6.32 -3.72 -0.77
CA ASP A 80 -6.57 -2.45 -1.45
C ASP A 80 -5.70 -2.28 -2.71
N THR A 81 -6.16 -1.45 -3.65
CA THR A 81 -5.43 -1.12 -4.86
C THR A 81 -5.96 0.14 -5.56
N PHE A 82 -5.04 0.89 -6.15
CA PHE A 82 -5.32 2.04 -7.01
C PHE A 82 -4.27 2.13 -8.13
N PHE A 83 -4.49 3.02 -9.11
CA PHE A 83 -3.57 3.19 -10.23
C PHE A 83 -3.33 4.66 -10.59
N GLY A 84 -2.15 4.94 -11.16
CA GLY A 84 -1.82 6.21 -11.80
C GLY A 84 -1.47 6.00 -13.27
N ALA A 85 -1.75 6.99 -14.11
CA ALA A 85 -1.47 6.95 -15.54
C ALA A 85 -1.00 8.31 -16.04
N ASN A 86 -0.27 8.32 -17.16
CA ASN A 86 0.31 9.53 -17.77
C ASN A 86 1.20 10.30 -16.80
N VAL A 87 1.95 9.57 -15.96
CA VAL A 87 2.90 10.17 -15.02
C VAL A 87 4.24 10.25 -15.72
N PRO A 88 4.83 11.44 -15.95
CA PRO A 88 6.19 11.56 -16.46
C PRO A 88 7.15 10.67 -15.68
N GLU A 89 8.06 9.99 -16.39
CA GLU A 89 8.98 9.01 -15.79
C GLU A 89 9.82 9.58 -14.64
N ASP A 90 10.33 10.80 -14.79
CA ASP A 90 11.06 11.53 -13.75
C ASP A 90 10.18 11.79 -12.52
N GLN A 91 8.94 12.25 -12.75
CA GLN A 91 7.96 12.46 -11.69
C GLN A 91 7.57 11.16 -10.98
N PHE A 92 7.50 10.04 -11.71
CA PHE A 92 7.25 8.73 -11.11
C PHE A 92 8.38 8.34 -10.17
N HIS A 93 9.62 8.34 -10.64
CA HIS A 93 10.77 7.88 -9.86
C HIS A 93 11.15 8.82 -8.71
N GLN A 94 11.09 10.14 -8.92
CA GLN A 94 11.55 11.14 -7.93
C GLN A 94 10.41 11.69 -7.06
N GLY A 95 9.16 11.43 -7.42
CA GLY A 95 7.99 11.99 -6.74
C GLY A 95 7.02 10.93 -6.27
N ALA A 96 6.38 10.22 -7.20
CA ALA A 96 5.31 9.28 -6.85
C ALA A 96 5.82 8.07 -6.06
N LEU A 97 6.87 7.40 -6.55
CA LEU A 97 7.37 6.17 -5.94
C LEU A 97 7.84 6.37 -4.48
N PRO A 98 8.68 7.38 -4.15
CA PRO A 98 9.05 7.63 -2.75
C PRO A 98 7.84 7.94 -1.86
N ARG A 99 6.85 8.70 -2.35
CA ARG A 99 5.63 9.02 -1.58
C ARG A 99 4.79 7.79 -1.29
N LEU A 100 4.67 6.86 -2.25
CA LEU A 100 3.96 5.60 -2.08
C LEU A 100 4.57 4.68 -1.02
N TYR A 101 5.84 4.92 -0.67
CA TYR A 101 6.58 4.21 0.38
C TYR A 101 6.95 5.11 1.56
N ALA A 102 6.31 6.28 1.72
CA ALA A 102 6.58 7.23 2.79
C ALA A 102 8.07 7.59 2.97
N GLY A 103 8.82 7.67 1.86
CA GLY A 103 10.25 7.97 1.84
C GLY A 103 11.16 6.78 2.15
N VAL A 104 10.61 5.61 2.49
CA VAL A 104 11.40 4.38 2.65
C VAL A 104 11.79 3.85 1.27
N GLU A 105 13.08 3.56 1.10
CA GLU A 105 13.59 3.01 -0.17
C GLU A 105 12.97 1.62 -0.41
N PRO A 106 12.19 1.44 -1.50
CA PRO A 106 11.58 0.16 -1.78
C PRO A 106 12.57 -0.79 -2.44
N VAL A 107 12.35 -2.09 -2.27
CA VAL A 107 13.16 -3.15 -2.87
C VAL A 107 12.62 -3.49 -4.25
N PRO A 108 13.45 -3.47 -5.32
CA PRO A 108 13.04 -3.95 -6.63
C PRO A 108 12.86 -5.47 -6.60
N ILE A 109 11.81 -5.97 -7.25
CA ILE A 109 11.50 -7.40 -7.37
C ILE A 109 11.27 -7.80 -8.81
N SER A 110 11.36 -9.10 -9.11
CA SER A 110 11.07 -9.60 -10.44
C SER A 110 9.56 -9.51 -10.74
N VAL A 111 9.23 -9.53 -12.03
CA VAL A 111 7.84 -9.52 -12.49
C VAL A 111 7.14 -10.79 -12.02
N GLU A 112 7.80 -11.94 -12.11
CA GLU A 112 7.27 -13.24 -11.69
C GLU A 112 6.93 -13.23 -10.20
N LEU A 113 7.84 -12.71 -9.35
CA LEU A 113 7.58 -12.60 -7.92
C LEU A 113 6.41 -11.66 -7.64
N ALA A 114 6.30 -10.53 -8.36
CA ALA A 114 5.17 -9.63 -8.21
C ALA A 114 3.82 -10.31 -8.55
N HIS A 115 3.79 -11.12 -9.61
CA HIS A 115 2.59 -11.87 -9.98
C HIS A 115 2.27 -12.97 -8.96
N GLU A 116 3.28 -13.66 -8.44
CA GLU A 116 3.12 -14.68 -7.41
C GLU A 116 2.57 -14.09 -6.11
N ILE A 117 3.07 -12.93 -5.64
CA ILE A 117 2.53 -12.26 -4.45
C ILE A 117 1.05 -11.96 -4.66
N VAL A 118 0.69 -11.30 -5.77
CA VAL A 118 -0.68 -10.84 -5.99
C VAL A 118 -1.64 -12.01 -6.22
N TYR A 119 -1.37 -12.87 -7.20
CA TYR A 119 -2.30 -13.94 -7.56
C TYR A 119 -2.32 -15.07 -6.53
N GLY A 120 -1.16 -15.42 -5.96
CA GLY A 120 -1.10 -16.43 -4.90
C GLY A 120 -1.83 -15.99 -3.63
N ALA A 121 -1.72 -14.71 -3.24
CA ALA A 121 -2.47 -14.20 -2.09
C ALA A 121 -3.98 -14.17 -2.35
N ILE A 122 -4.39 -13.86 -3.59
CA ILE A 122 -5.81 -13.90 -3.97
C ILE A 122 -6.34 -15.34 -3.88
N GLU A 123 -5.65 -16.31 -4.46
CA GLU A 123 -6.04 -17.73 -4.41
C GLU A 123 -6.10 -18.24 -2.96
N TYR A 124 -5.09 -17.90 -2.16
CA TYR A 124 -5.05 -18.27 -0.74
C TYR A 124 -6.21 -17.65 0.05
N ALA A 125 -6.51 -16.37 -0.17
CA ALA A 125 -7.59 -15.69 0.52
C ALA A 125 -8.98 -16.19 0.09
N GLU A 126 -9.14 -16.62 -1.17
CA GLU A 126 -10.37 -17.24 -1.66
C GLU A 126 -10.68 -18.55 -0.91
N ALA A 127 -9.65 -19.36 -0.62
CA ALA A 127 -9.79 -20.55 0.23
C ALA A 127 -10.21 -20.20 1.68
N ASN A 128 -9.82 -19.01 2.16
CA ASN A 128 -10.23 -18.47 3.47
C ASN A 128 -11.60 -17.75 3.45
N GLY A 129 -12.25 -17.69 2.28
CA GLY A 129 -13.58 -17.09 2.09
C GLY A 129 -13.57 -15.62 1.68
N PHE A 130 -12.41 -15.02 1.43
CA PHE A 130 -12.29 -13.62 1.01
C PHE A 130 -12.29 -13.48 -0.51
N ARG A 131 -12.53 -12.26 -0.97
CA ARG A 131 -12.43 -11.88 -2.38
C ARG A 131 -11.50 -10.69 -2.49
N PRO A 132 -10.78 -10.53 -3.60
CA PRO A 132 -9.94 -9.35 -3.80
C PRO A 132 -10.75 -8.07 -3.76
N HIS A 133 -10.12 -6.99 -3.31
CA HIS A 133 -10.71 -5.65 -3.31
C HIS A 133 -11.35 -5.29 -4.65
N GLY A 134 -12.49 -4.59 -4.64
CA GLY A 134 -13.30 -4.33 -5.84
C GLY A 134 -12.55 -3.59 -6.95
N HIS A 135 -11.63 -2.70 -6.58
CA HIS A 135 -10.78 -1.96 -7.52
C HIS A 135 -9.80 -2.86 -8.29
N PHE A 136 -9.50 -4.07 -7.79
CA PHE A 136 -8.64 -5.02 -8.46
C PHE A 136 -9.15 -5.39 -9.85
N ARG A 137 -10.47 -5.35 -10.08
CA ARG A 137 -11.07 -5.56 -11.41
C ARG A 137 -10.48 -4.63 -12.48
N ARG A 138 -10.04 -3.43 -12.08
CA ARG A 138 -9.41 -2.42 -12.94
C ARG A 138 -7.89 -2.46 -12.84
N THR A 139 -7.32 -2.53 -11.64
CA THR A 139 -5.86 -2.44 -11.50
C THR A 139 -5.13 -3.71 -11.98
N GLN A 140 -5.81 -4.86 -12.06
CA GLN A 140 -5.26 -6.09 -12.65
C GLN A 140 -4.79 -5.95 -14.11
N TRP A 141 -5.22 -4.92 -14.83
CA TRP A 141 -4.76 -4.67 -16.20
C TRP A 141 -3.28 -4.26 -16.25
N ILE A 142 -2.69 -3.84 -15.13
CA ILE A 142 -1.25 -3.59 -15.00
C ILE A 142 -0.46 -4.91 -14.94
N LEU A 143 -1.06 -5.98 -14.41
CA LEU A 143 -0.47 -7.31 -14.36
C LEU A 143 -0.73 -8.06 -15.67
N ASP A 144 0.18 -8.95 -16.05
CA ASP A 144 -0.12 -9.98 -17.03
C ASP A 144 -1.13 -10.99 -16.46
N PRO A 145 -1.87 -11.72 -17.31
CA PRO A 145 -2.74 -12.80 -16.86
C PRO A 145 -2.03 -13.83 -15.97
N PRO A 146 -2.74 -14.48 -15.01
CA PRO A 146 -2.14 -15.37 -14.01
C PRO A 146 -1.31 -16.54 -14.57
N ASP A 147 -1.59 -16.97 -15.80
CA ASP A 147 -0.97 -18.11 -16.48
C ASP A 147 0.31 -17.76 -17.25
N VAL A 148 0.66 -16.47 -17.32
CA VAL A 148 1.83 -16.00 -18.09
C VAL A 148 3.15 -16.26 -17.35
N HIS A 149 3.15 -16.09 -16.03
CA HIS A 149 4.36 -16.20 -15.21
C HIS A 149 4.28 -17.45 -14.32
N PRO A 150 5.25 -18.38 -14.40
CA PRO A 150 5.25 -19.52 -13.50
C PRO A 150 5.47 -19.05 -12.06
N SER A 151 4.86 -19.76 -11.10
CA SER A 151 5.20 -19.56 -9.69
C SER A 151 6.68 -19.86 -9.48
N THR A 152 7.38 -18.93 -8.83
CA THR A 152 8.77 -19.08 -8.42
C THR A 152 8.90 -19.99 -7.19
N GLY A 153 7.81 -20.20 -6.45
CA GLY A 153 7.79 -20.96 -5.19
C GLY A 153 8.51 -20.22 -4.06
N ALA A 154 8.78 -18.93 -4.22
CA ALA A 154 9.48 -18.11 -3.25
C ALA A 154 8.61 -17.75 -2.05
N ILE A 155 7.27 -17.89 -2.16
CA ILE A 155 6.32 -17.41 -1.16
C ILE A 155 5.62 -18.57 -0.47
N ARG A 156 5.53 -18.47 0.86
CA ARG A 156 4.63 -19.29 1.66
C ARG A 156 3.52 -18.40 2.19
N PHE A 157 2.30 -18.69 1.77
CA PHE A 157 1.11 -18.02 2.28
C PHE A 157 0.71 -18.60 3.63
N GLY A 158 0.13 -17.75 4.48
CA GLY A 158 -0.09 -18.04 5.89
C GLY A 158 1.16 -17.84 6.74
N TYR A 159 0.95 -17.59 8.02
CA TYR A 159 2.05 -17.58 8.99
C TYR A 159 2.27 -19.01 9.48
N ARG A 160 3.48 -19.55 9.27
CA ARG A 160 3.81 -20.96 9.56
C ARG A 160 2.83 -21.98 8.93
N GLY A 161 2.31 -21.65 7.75
CA GLY A 161 1.38 -22.51 7.00
C GLY A 161 -0.05 -22.51 7.53
N ARG A 162 -0.40 -21.55 8.39
CA ARG A 162 -1.76 -21.36 8.91
C ARG A 162 -2.30 -19.98 8.52
N PRO A 163 -3.61 -19.83 8.22
CA PRO A 163 -4.23 -18.52 8.09
C PRO A 163 -4.07 -17.73 9.39
N THR A 164 -3.45 -16.56 9.31
CA THR A 164 -3.21 -15.70 10.48
C THR A 164 -3.73 -14.30 10.19
N TYR A 165 -4.79 -13.94 10.90
CA TYR A 165 -5.39 -12.61 10.80
C TYR A 165 -4.72 -11.67 11.81
N LEU A 166 -3.85 -10.79 11.28
CA LEU A 166 -3.32 -9.64 11.98
C LEU A 166 -4.29 -8.47 11.77
N ALA A 167 -5.01 -8.08 12.81
CA ALA A 167 -5.97 -7.01 12.68
C ALA A 167 -5.26 -5.67 12.42
N GLY A 168 -5.72 -4.96 11.39
CA GLY A 168 -5.47 -3.53 11.22
C GLY A 168 -6.45 -2.71 12.05
N GLN A 169 -6.06 -1.48 12.42
CA GLN A 169 -6.94 -0.57 13.17
C GLN A 169 -8.22 -0.23 12.40
N GLU A 170 -8.14 -0.11 11.07
CA GLU A 170 -9.27 0.21 10.19
C GLU A 170 -10.08 -1.02 9.75
N ASP A 171 -9.66 -2.22 10.14
CA ASP A 171 -10.39 -3.42 9.76
C ASP A 171 -11.74 -3.49 10.49
N ASN A 172 -12.79 -3.91 9.76
CA ASN A 172 -14.01 -4.39 10.41
C ASN A 172 -13.76 -5.80 10.97
N GLN A 173 -13.10 -5.86 12.12
CA GLN A 173 -12.66 -7.11 12.75
C GLN A 173 -13.83 -8.08 12.96
N SER A 174 -14.99 -7.61 13.42
CA SER A 174 -16.17 -8.46 13.61
C SER A 174 -16.64 -9.13 12.32
N ALA A 175 -16.67 -8.41 11.19
CA ALA A 175 -17.07 -8.98 9.91
C ALA A 175 -16.05 -10.02 9.41
N ILE A 176 -14.76 -9.73 9.57
CA ILE A 176 -13.66 -10.62 9.17
C ILE A 176 -13.66 -11.89 10.02
N LEU A 177 -13.77 -11.77 11.35
CA LEU A 177 -13.80 -12.91 12.27
C LEU A 177 -15.02 -13.79 12.04
N ASN A 178 -16.21 -13.22 11.83
CA ASN A 178 -17.40 -13.99 11.45
C ASN A 178 -17.17 -14.79 10.17
N LYS A 179 -16.51 -14.18 9.18
CA LYS A 179 -16.21 -14.84 7.91
C LYS A 179 -15.23 -16.01 8.08
N LEU A 180 -14.18 -15.80 8.86
CA LEU A 180 -13.18 -16.81 9.18
C LEU A 180 -13.78 -17.96 9.97
N VAL A 181 -14.57 -17.68 11.00
CA VAL A 181 -15.26 -18.70 11.79
C VAL A 181 -16.23 -19.50 10.91
N ALA A 182 -16.98 -18.85 10.02
CA ALA A 182 -17.90 -19.54 9.12
C ALA A 182 -17.19 -20.43 8.07
N THR A 183 -15.96 -20.06 7.67
CA THR A 183 -15.23 -20.75 6.58
C THR A 183 -14.27 -21.81 7.10
N LEU A 184 -13.50 -21.49 8.14
CA LEU A 184 -12.41 -22.29 8.68
C LEU A 184 -12.73 -22.89 10.06
N GLY A 185 -13.79 -22.41 10.73
CA GLY A 185 -14.07 -22.73 12.12
C GLY A 185 -13.17 -21.97 13.10
N ARG A 186 -13.54 -21.96 14.38
CA ARG A 186 -12.84 -21.21 15.44
C ARG A 186 -11.37 -21.62 15.63
N GLY A 187 -11.02 -22.87 15.33
CA GLY A 187 -9.64 -23.39 15.42
C GLY A 187 -8.88 -23.41 14.09
N GLY A 188 -9.45 -22.86 13.01
CA GLY A 188 -8.87 -22.94 11.66
C GLY A 188 -7.89 -21.81 11.31
N PHE A 189 -7.77 -20.80 12.18
CA PHE A 189 -6.93 -19.62 11.96
C PHE A 189 -6.35 -19.11 13.29
N THR A 190 -5.37 -18.23 13.23
CA THR A 190 -4.82 -17.48 14.38
C THR A 190 -5.28 -16.02 14.28
N TYR A 191 -5.65 -15.42 15.40
CA TYR A 191 -6.12 -14.04 15.46
C TYR A 191 -5.31 -13.23 16.46
N ILE A 192 -4.69 -12.16 15.95
CA ILE A 192 -3.90 -11.21 16.72
C ILE A 192 -4.61 -9.85 16.60
N PRO A 193 -5.22 -9.33 17.68
CA PRO A 193 -5.98 -8.08 17.66
C PRO A 193 -5.05 -6.85 17.57
N ALA A 194 -5.57 -5.75 17.02
CA ALA A 194 -4.89 -4.45 16.98
C ALA A 194 -5.04 -3.65 18.28
N GLY A 195 -5.83 -4.17 19.23
CA GLY A 195 -6.29 -3.50 20.44
C GLY A 195 -7.23 -4.44 21.20
N ASP A 196 -8.31 -3.92 21.76
CA ASP A 196 -9.32 -4.78 22.38
C ASP A 196 -10.07 -5.60 21.30
N PRO A 197 -10.22 -6.92 21.48
CA PRO A 197 -10.99 -7.75 20.55
C PRO A 197 -12.47 -7.34 20.59
N PRO A 198 -13.21 -7.51 19.47
CA PRO A 198 -14.66 -7.29 19.48
C PRO A 198 -15.39 -8.24 20.44
N GLU A 199 -16.50 -7.78 21.00
CA GLU A 199 -17.34 -8.56 21.92
C GLU A 199 -17.73 -9.92 21.33
N GLY A 200 -17.50 -11.00 22.08
CA GLY A 200 -17.83 -12.38 21.69
C GLY A 200 -16.75 -13.10 20.88
N PHE A 201 -15.58 -12.47 20.69
CA PHE A 201 -14.41 -13.03 20.02
C PHE A 201 -13.16 -13.08 20.91
N GLU A 202 -13.29 -12.79 22.20
CA GLU A 202 -12.20 -12.77 23.17
C GLU A 202 -11.50 -14.13 23.27
N ASP A 203 -12.26 -15.22 23.10
CA ASP A 203 -11.74 -16.59 23.14
C ASP A 203 -10.96 -16.99 21.87
N LEU A 204 -10.98 -16.16 20.82
CA LEU A 204 -10.21 -16.40 19.59
C LEU A 204 -8.82 -15.74 19.62
N VAL A 205 -8.54 -14.88 20.60
CA VAL A 205 -7.26 -14.19 20.69
C VAL A 205 -6.13 -15.20 20.93
N ASP A 206 -5.15 -15.19 20.04
CA ASP A 206 -3.98 -16.07 20.08
C ASP A 206 -2.72 -15.23 19.80
N LEU A 207 -1.93 -15.01 20.85
CA LEU A 207 -0.70 -14.20 20.83
C LEU A 207 0.52 -15.12 20.98
N PRO A 208 1.01 -15.73 19.89
CA PRO A 208 2.20 -16.58 19.97
C PRO A 208 3.42 -15.76 20.42
N GLU A 209 4.34 -16.39 21.16
CA GLU A 209 5.57 -15.73 21.63
C GLU A 209 6.42 -15.18 20.48
N ASP A 210 6.29 -15.80 19.30
CA ASP A 210 6.93 -15.41 18.06
C ASP A 210 5.98 -14.66 17.11
N ALA A 211 4.96 -13.98 17.62
CA ALA A 211 4.02 -13.25 16.78
C ALA A 211 4.74 -12.36 15.75
N PRO A 212 4.29 -12.35 14.49
CA PRO A 212 4.92 -11.55 13.46
C PRO A 212 4.91 -10.08 13.88
N GLU A 213 6.00 -9.39 13.56
CA GLU A 213 6.13 -7.96 13.84
C GLU A 213 5.06 -7.17 13.08
N GLN A 214 4.66 -6.01 13.60
CA GLN A 214 3.83 -5.08 12.85
C GLN A 214 4.72 -4.25 11.93
N SER A 215 4.28 -4.04 10.68
CA SER A 215 5.07 -3.29 9.70
C SER A 215 5.32 -1.84 10.15
N LEU A 216 6.58 -1.39 10.12
CA LEU A 216 6.97 -0.01 10.44
C LEU A 216 6.65 1.01 9.33
N ILE A 217 6.38 0.55 8.11
CA ILE A 217 6.12 1.39 6.92
C ILE A 217 4.62 1.59 6.70
N TRP A 218 3.81 0.69 7.28
CA TRP A 218 2.37 0.79 7.26
C TRP A 218 1.90 1.00 8.70
N THR A 219 1.75 2.26 9.09
CA THR A 219 0.90 2.62 10.23
C THR A 219 -0.49 2.99 9.70
N PRO A 220 -1.58 2.52 10.31
CA PRO A 220 -2.96 2.84 9.88
C PRO A 220 -3.23 4.35 9.74
N GLN A 221 -2.51 5.21 10.48
CA GLN A 221 -2.64 6.67 10.36
C GLN A 221 -2.10 7.26 9.05
N GLN A 222 -1.24 6.54 8.29
CA GLN A 222 -0.68 7.03 7.02
C GLN A 222 -1.62 6.88 5.82
N GLU A 223 -2.78 6.22 6.00
CA GLU A 223 -3.81 6.22 4.96
C GLU A 223 -4.26 7.65 4.61
N ASP A 224 -4.29 8.58 5.56
CA ASP A 224 -4.83 9.93 5.31
C ASP A 224 -3.82 10.87 4.62
N GLN A 225 -2.52 10.73 4.91
CA GLN A 225 -1.47 11.63 4.37
C GLN A 225 -0.95 11.23 2.97
N THR A 226 -1.30 10.05 2.46
CA THR A 226 -0.92 9.64 1.08
C THR A 226 -2.11 9.57 0.12
N ARG A 227 -3.34 9.73 0.63
CA ARG A 227 -4.58 9.64 -0.14
C ARG A 227 -4.97 10.98 -0.77
N SER A 228 -4.54 11.18 -2.02
CA SER A 228 -5.38 11.89 -3.01
C SER A 228 -5.85 10.92 -4.10
N VAL A 229 -6.42 9.79 -3.66
CA VAL A 229 -7.13 8.87 -4.55
C VAL A 229 -8.58 9.33 -4.63
N ALA A 230 -9.11 9.57 -5.83
CA ALA A 230 -10.55 9.80 -5.98
C ALA A 230 -11.28 8.49 -5.63
N SER A 231 -11.81 8.41 -4.40
CA SER A 231 -12.29 7.18 -3.74
C SER A 231 -13.29 6.37 -4.58
N GLU A 232 -14.09 7.01 -5.44
CA GLU A 232 -15.03 6.34 -6.33
C GLU A 232 -14.38 5.70 -7.58
N THR A 233 -13.21 6.19 -7.99
CA THR A 233 -12.58 5.82 -9.27
C THR A 233 -11.27 5.07 -9.11
N GLY A 234 -10.66 5.04 -7.92
CA GLY A 234 -9.36 4.40 -7.70
C GLY A 234 -8.22 5.00 -8.53
N ILE A 235 -8.40 6.23 -9.03
CA ILE A 235 -7.40 6.98 -9.78
C ILE A 235 -6.56 7.79 -8.80
N TRP A 236 -5.24 7.65 -8.93
CA TRP A 236 -4.26 8.49 -8.27
C TRP A 236 -4.17 9.87 -8.96
N LEU A 237 -4.25 10.95 -8.19
CA LEU A 237 -4.19 12.32 -8.70
C LEU A 237 -2.86 12.99 -8.31
N PRO A 238 -2.05 13.46 -9.27
CA PRO A 238 -0.85 14.21 -8.93
C PRO A 238 -1.20 15.59 -8.35
N GLY A 239 -0.75 15.87 -7.12
CA GLY A 239 -0.59 17.23 -6.59
C GLY A 239 -1.79 17.83 -5.85
N GLN A 240 -2.44 17.09 -4.96
CA GLN A 240 -3.02 17.75 -3.78
C GLN A 240 -1.94 17.80 -2.72
N ASP A 241 -1.53 19.00 -2.34
CA ASP A 241 -0.67 19.23 -1.19
C ASP A 241 -1.37 18.65 0.05
N ASP A 242 -0.64 17.92 0.90
CA ASP A 242 -1.08 17.70 2.27
C ASP A 242 -1.37 19.09 2.87
N PRO A 243 -2.46 19.29 3.64
CA PRO A 243 -2.53 20.47 4.49
C PRO A 243 -1.21 20.52 5.27
N GLU A 244 -0.52 21.67 5.23
CA GLU A 244 0.77 21.89 5.89
C GLU A 244 0.77 21.13 7.21
N SER A 245 1.62 20.12 7.28
CA SER A 245 1.76 19.32 8.47
C SER A 245 2.37 20.23 9.54
N GLU A 246 1.51 20.88 10.33
CA GLU A 246 1.87 21.55 11.58
C GLU A 246 2.29 20.48 12.58
N TRP A 247 3.44 19.85 12.33
CA TRP A 247 4.22 19.29 13.43
C TRP A 247 4.81 20.49 14.17
N PRO A 248 4.62 20.62 15.49
CA PRO A 248 5.34 21.63 16.25
C PRO A 248 6.83 21.40 15.99
N GLU A 249 7.50 22.43 15.46
CA GLU A 249 8.96 22.46 15.39
C GLU A 249 9.48 22.15 16.79
N ASP A 250 10.37 21.16 16.90
CA ASP A 250 11.05 20.81 18.15
C ASP A 250 11.59 22.09 18.79
N GLU A 251 10.93 22.55 19.86
CA GLU A 251 11.55 23.52 20.76
C GLU A 251 12.80 22.85 21.32
N PRO A 252 14.00 23.42 21.13
CA PRO A 252 15.21 22.83 21.68
C PRO A 252 15.06 22.77 23.20
N ALA A 253 15.15 21.55 23.74
CA ALA A 253 15.09 21.27 25.16
C ALA A 253 16.05 22.21 25.93
N GLU A 254 15.50 23.01 26.84
CA GLU A 254 16.28 23.75 27.82
C GLU A 254 17.17 22.78 28.58
N GLU A 255 18.49 22.98 28.49
CA GLU A 255 19.48 22.26 29.28
C GLU A 255 19.15 22.44 30.78
N PRO A 256 19.06 21.37 31.58
CA PRO A 256 18.81 21.52 33.00
C PRO A 256 20.03 22.14 33.67
N SER A 257 19.83 23.32 34.26
CA SER A 257 20.84 24.06 35.01
C SER A 257 21.41 23.23 36.16
N GLU A 258 22.72 23.00 36.14
CA GLU A 258 23.48 22.57 37.30
C GLU A 258 23.38 23.60 38.42
N SER A 259 22.57 23.34 39.45
CA SER A 259 22.87 23.71 40.84
C SER A 259 21.73 23.36 41.78
N GLN A 260 21.88 22.28 42.54
CA GLN A 260 21.67 22.28 44.00
C GLN A 260 22.08 20.91 44.56
N LEU A 261 23.36 20.83 44.92
CA LEU A 261 23.90 19.81 45.80
C LEU A 261 23.22 19.95 47.17
N TRP A 262 22.40 18.96 47.54
CA TRP A 262 21.99 18.72 48.91
C TRP A 262 23.00 17.77 49.57
N VAL A 263 23.67 18.24 50.63
CA VAL A 263 24.58 17.43 51.46
C VAL A 263 23.95 17.24 52.83
N PRO A 264 23.71 16.01 53.31
CA PRO A 264 23.31 15.77 54.69
C PRO A 264 24.53 15.85 55.62
N GLY A 265 24.38 16.58 56.73
CA GLY A 265 25.45 16.96 57.62
C GLY A 265 26.10 15.85 58.45
N ARG A 266 27.28 16.18 58.98
CA ARG A 266 27.83 15.72 60.26
C ARG A 266 28.81 16.78 60.78
N GLN A 267 28.43 17.33 61.95
CA GLN A 267 29.20 18.05 62.99
C GLN A 267 30.01 19.28 62.59
#